data_AF-A0A963CJY0-F1
#
_entry.id   AF-A0A963CJY0-F1
#
_cell.length_a   1.000
_cell.length_b   1.000
_cell.length_c   1.000
_cell.angle_alpha   90.00
_cell.angle_beta   90.00
_cell.angle_gamma   90.00
#
_symmetry.space_group_name_H-M   'P 1'
#
loop_
_entity.id
_entity.type
_entity.pdbx_description
1 polymer ?
#
loop_
_entity_poly.entity_id
_entity_poly.type
_entity_poly.pdbx_seq_one_letter_code
_entity_poly.pdbx_strand_id
1 'polypeptide(L)'
;MFAIYSKELRSLFLSPLAWSLMIAMQLVLGWLFLVQVEQYLELQPKLAALDNAPGVSVLVIAPLLDSAGVVIMMLVPLLTMGIFSRESGRGTLDLLFSSPVTITAIVMGKYLAVLTLLAAVLLLVALLPLSLLLGTRPDIGTLAAGLLAIALASAAYAAVGIWTSSLTQQPAVAASSSYTLLLLLWIINLTGGGDANSPLQQLSLSSHFQRMLSGLVTSGDIAYFLLLILTGLVLCVYRLERLRREG
;
A
#
# COMPACT_ATOMS: atom_id res chain seq x y z
N MET A 1 -17.32 -12.25 -12.31
CA MET A 1 -16.07 -11.61 -11.82
C MET A 1 -15.67 -10.42 -12.69
N PHE A 2 -15.37 -10.61 -13.98
CA PHE A 2 -14.93 -9.52 -14.88
C PHE A 2 -15.89 -8.33 -14.94
N ALA A 3 -17.20 -8.57 -15.01
CA ALA A 3 -18.20 -7.50 -15.03
C ALA A 3 -18.18 -6.62 -13.75
N ILE A 4 -17.94 -7.23 -12.58
CA ILE A 4 -17.82 -6.49 -11.31
C ILE A 4 -16.54 -5.66 -11.32
N TYR A 5 -15.42 -6.28 -11.69
CA TYR A 5 -14.14 -5.61 -11.85
C TYR A 5 -14.24 -4.39 -12.77
N SER A 6 -14.80 -4.53 -13.97
CA SER A 6 -14.89 -3.43 -14.93
C SER A 6 -15.79 -2.30 -14.45
N LYS A 7 -16.89 -2.63 -13.74
CA LYS A 7 -17.79 -1.64 -13.15
C LYS A 7 -17.08 -0.84 -12.05
N GLU A 8 -16.40 -1.53 -11.14
CA GLU A 8 -15.69 -0.92 -10.02
C GLU A 8 -14.50 -0.09 -10.48
N LEU A 9 -13.74 -0.60 -11.45
CA LEU A 9 -12.62 0.11 -12.04
C LEU A 9 -13.07 1.45 -12.62
N ARG A 10 -14.16 1.46 -13.41
CA ARG A 10 -14.75 2.71 -13.93
C ARG A 10 -15.20 3.63 -12.80
N SER A 11 -15.85 3.09 -11.77
CA SER A 11 -16.28 3.90 -10.63
C SER A 11 -15.11 4.55 -9.88
N LEU A 12 -13.97 3.85 -9.75
CA LEU A 12 -12.78 4.37 -9.09
C LEU A 12 -12.08 5.43 -9.95
N PHE A 13 -11.85 5.13 -11.24
CA PHE A 13 -11.20 6.07 -12.17
C PHE A 13 -12.08 7.28 -12.54
N LEU A 14 -13.39 7.20 -12.44
CA LEU A 14 -14.28 8.35 -12.64
C LEU A 14 -14.52 9.14 -11.35
N SER A 15 -13.99 8.69 -10.21
CA SER A 15 -14.16 9.38 -8.93
C SER A 15 -13.21 10.58 -8.84
N PRO A 16 -13.73 11.81 -8.62
CA PRO A 16 -12.88 13.00 -8.42
C PRO A 16 -11.91 12.84 -7.24
N LEU A 17 -12.31 12.06 -6.22
CA LEU A 17 -11.51 11.80 -5.04
C LEU A 17 -10.24 10.99 -5.36
N ALA A 18 -10.32 9.99 -6.25
CA ALA A 18 -9.15 9.20 -6.62
C ALA A 18 -8.08 10.08 -7.29
N TRP A 19 -8.48 10.94 -8.23
CA TRP A 19 -7.59 11.88 -8.90
C TRP A 19 -7.01 12.92 -7.95
N SER A 20 -7.82 13.50 -7.06
CA SER A 20 -7.32 14.50 -6.10
C SER A 20 -6.29 13.89 -5.15
N LEU A 21 -6.51 12.65 -4.68
CA LEU A 21 -5.54 11.93 -3.87
C LEU A 21 -4.26 11.60 -4.63
N MET A 22 -4.35 11.18 -5.89
CA MET A 22 -3.16 10.92 -6.73
C MET A 22 -2.34 12.20 -6.95
N ILE A 23 -2.99 13.33 -7.22
CA ILE A 23 -2.32 14.63 -7.39
C ILE A 23 -1.67 15.06 -6.07
N ALA A 24 -2.40 15.03 -4.96
CA ALA A 24 -1.88 15.42 -3.66
C ALA A 24 -0.68 14.56 -3.25
N MET A 25 -0.77 13.24 -3.46
CA MET A 25 0.34 12.31 -3.24
C MET A 25 1.56 12.69 -4.08
N GLN A 26 1.38 12.92 -5.37
CA GLN A 26 2.50 13.21 -6.27
C GLN A 26 3.17 14.54 -5.93
N LEU A 27 2.41 15.55 -5.48
CA LEU A 27 2.96 16.81 -5.00
C LEU A 27 3.81 16.61 -3.74
N VAL A 28 3.31 15.85 -2.77
CA VAL A 28 4.04 15.56 -1.52
C VAL A 28 5.31 14.77 -1.82
N LEU A 29 5.21 13.68 -2.59
CA LEU A 29 6.38 12.85 -2.91
C LEU A 29 7.36 13.56 -3.84
N GLY A 30 6.88 14.36 -4.78
CA GLY A 30 7.72 15.19 -5.64
C GLY A 30 8.51 16.23 -4.84
N TRP A 31 7.86 16.89 -3.87
CA TRP A 31 8.55 17.80 -2.95
C TRP A 31 9.60 17.08 -2.10
N LEU A 32 9.25 15.95 -1.48
CA LEU A 32 10.19 15.15 -0.70
C LEU A 32 11.37 14.65 -1.54
N PHE A 33 11.11 14.24 -2.78
CA PHE A 33 12.15 13.86 -3.73
C PHE A 33 13.13 14.99 -4.00
N LEU A 34 12.65 16.21 -4.26
CA LEU A 34 13.50 17.37 -4.48
C LEU A 34 14.36 17.67 -3.25
N VAL A 35 13.79 17.61 -2.05
CA VAL A 35 14.52 17.80 -0.79
C VAL A 35 15.62 16.75 -0.63
N GLN A 36 15.35 15.48 -0.93
CA GLN A 36 16.35 14.42 -0.83
C GLN A 36 17.47 14.55 -1.87
N VAL A 37 17.14 15.01 -3.09
CA VAL A 37 18.14 15.30 -4.13
C VAL A 37 19.03 16.47 -3.71
N GLU A 38 18.45 17.55 -3.17
CA GLU A 38 19.21 18.70 -2.67
C GLU A 38 20.17 18.30 -1.53
N GLN A 39 19.67 17.54 -0.56
CA GLN A 39 20.50 16.99 0.53
C GLN A 39 21.64 16.11 0.00
N TYR A 40 21.38 15.30 -1.03
CA TYR A 40 22.42 14.48 -1.66
C TYR A 40 23.51 15.34 -2.33
N LEU A 41 23.12 16.41 -3.03
CA LEU A 41 24.06 17.33 -3.70
C LEU A 41 24.94 18.07 -2.70
N GLU A 42 24.39 18.48 -1.55
CA GLU A 42 25.15 19.12 -0.47
C GLU A 42 26.18 18.17 0.18
N LEU A 43 25.85 16.89 0.26
CA LEU A 43 26.71 15.85 0.84
C LEU A 43 27.77 15.33 -0.14
N GLN A 44 27.55 15.47 -1.45
CA GLN A 44 28.43 14.99 -2.51
C GLN A 44 29.93 15.33 -2.32
N PRO A 45 30.35 16.57 -2.00
CA PRO A 45 31.76 16.89 -1.80
C PRO A 45 32.38 16.17 -0.59
N LYS A 46 31.59 15.87 0.44
CA LYS A 46 32.04 15.10 1.62
C LYS A 46 32.10 13.61 1.32
N LEU A 47 31.15 13.12 0.51
CA LEU A 47 31.08 11.73 0.05
C LEU A 47 32.24 11.38 -0.89
N ALA A 48 32.70 12.31 -1.72
CA ALA A 48 33.85 12.10 -2.61
C ALA A 48 35.17 11.84 -1.86
N ALA A 49 35.25 12.20 -0.58
CA ALA A 49 36.42 11.96 0.28
C ALA A 49 36.37 10.59 1.00
N LEU A 50 35.32 9.79 0.81
CA LEU A 50 35.13 8.48 1.43
C LEU A 50 35.25 7.35 0.39
N ASP A 51 36.05 6.32 0.69
CA ASP A 51 36.29 5.19 -0.24
C ASP A 51 35.02 4.36 -0.53
N ASN A 52 34.03 4.33 0.38
CA ASN A 52 32.78 3.57 0.26
C ASN A 52 31.55 4.45 0.55
N ALA A 53 31.48 5.60 -0.10
CA ALA A 53 30.38 6.53 0.11
C ALA A 53 29.03 5.93 -0.33
N PRO A 54 27.97 6.04 0.49
CA PRO A 54 26.63 5.59 0.10
C PRO A 54 26.14 6.35 -1.14
N GLY A 55 25.70 5.60 -2.15
CA GLY A 55 25.23 6.15 -3.41
C GLY A 55 23.80 6.69 -3.35
N VAL A 56 23.34 7.20 -4.50
CA VAL A 56 21.99 7.74 -4.71
C VAL A 56 20.89 6.73 -4.32
N SER A 57 21.13 5.43 -4.51
CA SER A 57 20.17 4.39 -4.12
C SER A 57 19.84 4.39 -2.63
N VAL A 58 20.85 4.61 -1.78
CA VAL A 58 20.68 4.58 -0.32
C VAL A 58 20.25 5.93 0.22
N LEU A 59 20.74 7.03 -0.36
CA LEU A 59 20.52 8.37 0.16
C LEU A 59 19.28 9.06 -0.41
N VAL A 60 18.78 8.62 -1.58
CA VAL A 60 17.64 9.25 -2.26
C VAL A 60 16.55 8.24 -2.57
N ILE A 61 16.87 7.09 -3.18
CA ILE A 61 15.82 6.15 -3.61
C ILE A 61 15.16 5.46 -2.40
N ALA A 62 15.94 4.90 -1.48
CA ALA A 62 15.39 4.21 -0.32
C ALA A 62 14.54 5.13 0.58
N PRO A 63 14.98 6.35 0.96
CA PRO A 63 14.17 7.24 1.80
C PRO A 63 12.94 7.78 1.06
N LEU A 64 13.00 7.98 -0.26
CA LEU A 64 11.84 8.34 -1.08
C LEU A 64 10.79 7.23 -1.05
N LEU A 65 11.20 5.98 -1.29
CA LEU A 65 10.29 4.83 -1.28
C LEU A 65 9.76 4.53 0.12
N ASP A 66 10.55 4.79 1.17
CA ASP A 66 10.09 4.71 2.55
C ASP A 66 8.97 5.72 2.83
N SER A 67 9.20 6.98 2.45
CA SER A 67 8.20 8.06 2.53
C SER A 67 6.95 7.72 1.72
N ALA A 68 7.12 7.17 0.52
CA ALA A 68 6.01 6.73 -0.32
C ALA A 68 5.20 5.60 0.34
N GLY A 69 5.86 4.65 1.02
CA GLY A 69 5.20 3.60 1.79
C GLY A 69 4.26 4.17 2.86
N VAL A 70 4.72 5.17 3.62
CA VAL A 70 3.93 5.85 4.66
C VAL A 70 2.78 6.65 4.06
N VAL A 71 3.03 7.42 2.99
CA VAL A 71 1.99 8.22 2.33
C VAL A 71 0.91 7.30 1.73
N ILE A 72 1.30 6.21 1.07
CA ILE A 72 0.36 5.23 0.51
C ILE A 72 -0.43 4.53 1.62
N MET A 73 0.20 4.20 2.76
CA MET A 73 -0.48 3.63 3.93
C MET A 73 -1.62 4.54 4.43
N MET A 74 -1.43 5.86 4.37
CA MET A 74 -2.49 6.82 4.70
C MET A 74 -3.57 6.89 3.62
N LEU A 75 -3.19 6.86 2.34
CA LEU A 75 -4.10 7.03 1.21
C LEU A 75 -4.99 5.81 0.94
N VAL A 76 -4.45 4.60 1.09
CA VAL A 76 -5.18 3.36 0.76
C VAL A 76 -6.49 3.24 1.57
N PRO A 77 -6.53 3.48 2.89
CA PRO A 77 -7.77 3.58 3.65
C PRO A 77 -8.83 4.51 3.04
N LEU A 78 -8.43 5.67 2.52
CA LEU A 78 -9.35 6.63 1.90
C LEU A 78 -9.84 6.14 0.53
N LEU A 79 -9.04 5.37 -0.20
CA LEU A 79 -9.44 4.77 -1.48
C LEU A 79 -10.38 3.57 -1.26
N THR A 80 -10.12 2.75 -0.24
CA THR A 80 -10.88 1.52 0.01
C THR A 80 -12.09 1.70 0.91
N MET A 81 -12.17 2.78 1.68
CA MET A 81 -13.20 2.99 2.70
C MET A 81 -14.61 2.73 2.19
N GLY A 82 -14.88 3.10 0.93
CA GLY A 82 -16.21 3.09 0.35
C GLY A 82 -16.59 1.85 -0.45
N ILE A 83 -15.73 0.84 -0.52
CA ILE A 83 -15.93 -0.32 -1.41
C ILE A 83 -17.13 -1.16 -0.99
N PHE A 84 -17.28 -1.39 0.32
CA PHE A 84 -18.42 -2.10 0.89
C PHE A 84 -19.27 -1.19 1.77
N SER A 85 -18.66 -0.31 2.58
CA SER A 85 -19.42 0.55 3.50
C SER A 85 -20.50 1.41 2.83
N ARG A 86 -20.26 1.90 1.60
CA ARG A 86 -21.26 2.66 0.84
C ARG A 86 -22.43 1.78 0.37
N GLU A 87 -22.15 0.53 0.01
CA GLU A 87 -23.18 -0.42 -0.39
C GLU A 87 -24.01 -0.85 0.82
N SER A 88 -23.34 -1.05 1.97
CA SER A 88 -23.99 -1.37 3.24
C SER A 88 -24.88 -0.24 3.72
N GLY A 89 -24.37 0.99 3.73
CA GLY A 89 -25.13 2.16 4.18
C GLY A 89 -26.30 2.54 3.25
N ARG A 90 -26.27 2.11 1.98
CA ARG A 90 -27.36 2.34 1.01
C ARG A 90 -28.37 1.20 0.91
N GLY A 91 -28.17 0.10 1.64
CA GLY A 91 -29.01 -1.10 1.52
C GLY A 91 -28.90 -1.81 0.18
N THR A 92 -27.88 -1.50 -0.64
CA THR A 92 -27.68 -2.15 -1.94
C THR A 92 -26.86 -3.44 -1.83
N LEU A 93 -26.37 -3.77 -0.64
CA LEU A 93 -25.70 -5.06 -0.38
C LEU A 93 -26.63 -6.25 -0.61
N ASP A 94 -27.89 -6.15 -0.23
CA ASP A 94 -28.85 -7.26 -0.37
C ASP A 94 -29.15 -7.54 -1.85
N LEU A 95 -29.18 -6.48 -2.68
CA LEU A 95 -29.26 -6.60 -4.14
C LEU A 95 -28.01 -7.27 -4.74
N LEU A 96 -26.85 -7.08 -4.11
CA LEU A 96 -25.61 -7.72 -4.55
C LEU A 96 -25.61 -9.21 -4.16
N PHE A 97 -26.15 -9.56 -2.99
CA PHE A 97 -26.26 -10.94 -2.51
C PHE A 97 -27.33 -11.76 -3.23
N SER A 98 -28.37 -11.12 -3.77
CA SER A 98 -29.38 -11.78 -4.61
C SER A 98 -28.89 -12.08 -6.03
N SER A 99 -27.76 -11.49 -6.44
CA SER A 99 -27.14 -11.82 -7.72
C SER A 99 -26.59 -13.25 -7.75
N PRO A 100 -26.58 -13.94 -8.90
CA PRO A 100 -26.09 -15.32 -9.04
C PRO A 100 -24.55 -15.37 -9.06
N VAL A 101 -23.89 -14.60 -8.20
CA VAL A 101 -22.43 -14.48 -8.12
C VAL A 101 -21.96 -14.90 -6.72
N THR A 102 -20.88 -15.68 -6.67
CA THR A 102 -20.24 -16.06 -5.40
C THR A 102 -19.62 -14.86 -4.70
N ILE A 103 -19.66 -14.82 -3.37
CA ILE A 103 -19.08 -13.73 -2.57
C ILE A 103 -17.59 -13.57 -2.83
N THR A 104 -16.86 -14.68 -2.96
CA THR A 104 -15.43 -14.67 -3.31
C THR A 104 -15.17 -13.92 -4.61
N ALA A 105 -16.00 -14.13 -5.64
CA ALA A 105 -15.86 -13.43 -6.92
C ALA A 105 -16.21 -11.92 -6.83
N ILE A 106 -17.09 -11.53 -5.90
CA ILE A 106 -17.40 -10.12 -5.61
C ILE A 106 -16.18 -9.45 -4.97
N VAL A 107 -15.65 -10.05 -3.89
CA VAL A 107 -14.49 -9.53 -3.14
C VAL A 107 -13.27 -9.43 -4.05
N MET A 108 -12.94 -10.50 -4.77
CA MET A 108 -11.79 -10.51 -5.69
C MET A 108 -11.96 -9.51 -6.84
N GLY A 109 -13.18 -9.35 -7.39
CA GLY A 109 -13.44 -8.37 -8.43
C GLY A 109 -13.21 -6.93 -7.97
N LYS A 110 -13.70 -6.58 -6.77
CA LYS A 110 -13.46 -5.28 -6.13
C LYS A 110 -11.98 -5.07 -5.77
N TYR A 111 -11.33 -6.10 -5.22
CA TYR A 111 -9.91 -6.04 -4.88
C TYR A 111 -9.01 -5.81 -6.11
N LEU A 112 -9.25 -6.52 -7.21
CA LEU A 112 -8.50 -6.32 -8.46
C LEU A 112 -8.70 -4.92 -9.04
N ALA A 113 -9.89 -4.32 -8.90
CA ALA A 113 -10.13 -2.96 -9.34
C ALA A 113 -9.28 -1.95 -8.54
N VAL A 114 -9.20 -2.13 -7.21
CA VAL A 114 -8.31 -1.33 -6.35
C VAL A 114 -6.85 -1.54 -6.71
N LEU A 115 -6.42 -2.79 -6.90
CA LEU A 115 -5.04 -3.09 -7.29
C LEU A 115 -4.66 -2.44 -8.61
N THR A 116 -5.58 -2.35 -9.57
CA THR A 116 -5.31 -1.67 -10.85
C THR A 116 -5.12 -0.16 -10.65
N LEU A 117 -5.93 0.47 -9.80
CA LEU A 117 -5.74 1.87 -9.43
C LEU A 117 -4.41 2.07 -8.70
N LEU A 118 -4.07 1.19 -7.76
CA LEU A 118 -2.80 1.23 -7.05
C LEU A 118 -1.61 0.99 -7.97
N ALA A 119 -1.73 0.14 -9.00
CA ALA A 119 -0.69 -0.01 -10.02
C ALA A 119 -0.42 1.31 -10.76
N ALA A 120 -1.46 2.10 -11.05
CA ALA A 120 -1.29 3.43 -11.64
C ALA A 120 -0.60 4.40 -10.66
N VAL A 121 -0.94 4.35 -9.36
CA VAL A 121 -0.27 5.12 -8.30
C VAL A 121 1.21 4.73 -8.21
N LEU A 122 1.52 3.43 -8.19
CA LEU A 122 2.87 2.91 -8.12
C LEU A 122 3.70 3.29 -9.35
N LEU A 123 3.09 3.32 -10.53
CA LEU A 123 3.75 3.82 -11.74
C LEU A 123 4.18 5.28 -11.57
N LEU A 124 3.31 6.15 -11.04
CA LEU A 124 3.65 7.55 -10.76
C LEU A 124 4.77 7.70 -9.73
N VAL A 125 4.77 6.86 -8.69
CA VAL A 125 5.86 6.82 -7.70
C VAL A 125 7.16 6.37 -8.36
N ALA A 126 7.13 5.34 -9.20
CA ALA A 126 8.30 4.80 -9.88
C ALA A 126 8.94 5.80 -10.86
N LEU A 127 8.16 6.70 -11.47
CA LEU A 127 8.70 7.74 -12.36
C LEU A 127 9.68 8.69 -11.66
N LEU A 128 9.53 8.93 -10.35
CA LEU A 128 10.43 9.79 -9.58
C LEU A 128 11.87 9.24 -9.53
N PRO A 129 12.15 8.05 -8.98
CA PRO A 129 13.51 7.50 -8.98
C PRO A 129 14.00 7.13 -10.38
N LEU A 130 13.11 6.79 -11.33
CA LEU A 130 13.51 6.55 -12.72
C LEU A 130 14.07 7.81 -13.39
N SER A 131 13.63 9.01 -13.00
CA SER A 131 14.18 10.27 -13.51
C SER A 131 15.68 10.44 -13.19
N LEU A 132 16.17 9.81 -12.10
CA LEU A 132 17.58 9.85 -11.69
C LEU A 132 18.50 9.07 -12.63
N LEU A 133 17.97 8.12 -13.42
CA LEU A 133 18.74 7.35 -14.40
C LEU A 133 19.33 8.24 -15.51
N LEU A 134 18.80 9.44 -15.70
CA LEU A 134 19.31 10.42 -16.68
C LEU A 134 20.62 11.07 -16.24
N GLY A 135 20.84 11.20 -14.92
CA GLY A 135 22.00 11.90 -14.36
C GLY A 135 22.93 11.02 -13.52
N THR A 136 22.48 9.85 -13.09
CA THR A 136 23.21 8.98 -12.15
C THR A 136 22.97 7.50 -12.46
N ARG A 137 23.80 6.61 -11.90
CA ARG A 137 23.65 5.16 -12.02
C ARG A 137 23.21 4.55 -10.68
N PRO A 138 21.91 4.58 -10.34
CA PRO A 138 21.41 3.85 -9.20
C PRO A 138 21.58 2.34 -9.38
N ASP A 139 21.75 1.63 -8.27
CA ASP A 139 21.64 0.17 -8.25
C ASP A 139 20.21 -0.25 -8.60
N ILE A 140 20.08 -0.91 -9.75
CA ILE A 140 18.83 -1.42 -10.30
C ILE A 140 18.26 -2.52 -9.40
N GLY A 141 19.11 -3.31 -8.73
CA GLY A 141 18.68 -4.36 -7.81
C GLY A 141 17.92 -3.77 -6.62
N THR A 142 18.52 -2.78 -5.95
CA THR A 142 17.88 -2.05 -4.85
C THR A 142 16.61 -1.32 -5.29
N LEU A 143 16.61 -0.70 -6.49
CA LEU A 143 15.41 -0.04 -7.03
C LEU A 143 14.27 -1.04 -7.27
N ALA A 144 14.55 -2.18 -7.91
CA ALA A 144 13.56 -3.22 -8.17
C ALA A 144 13.02 -3.83 -6.87
N ALA A 145 13.90 -4.08 -5.90
CA ALA A 145 13.52 -4.55 -4.57
C ALA A 145 12.59 -3.55 -3.86
N GLY A 146 12.90 -2.27 -3.91
CA GLY A 146 12.07 -1.23 -3.31
C GLY A 146 10.71 -1.06 -3.99
N LEU A 147 10.67 -1.12 -5.33
CA LEU A 147 9.40 -1.11 -6.08
C LEU A 147 8.54 -2.34 -5.78
N LEU A 148 9.15 -3.50 -5.60
CA LEU A 148 8.45 -4.72 -5.20
C LEU A 148 7.93 -4.60 -3.75
N ALA A 149 8.71 -4.02 -2.84
CA ALA A 149 8.31 -3.78 -1.46
C ALA A 149 7.04 -2.91 -1.37
N ILE A 150 7.03 -1.78 -2.08
CA ILE A 150 5.88 -0.86 -2.07
C ILE A 150 4.66 -1.46 -2.79
N ALA A 151 4.88 -2.27 -3.83
CA ALA A 151 3.80 -3.00 -4.49
C ALA A 151 3.13 -4.01 -3.55
N LEU A 152 3.91 -4.84 -2.85
CA LEU A 152 3.39 -5.80 -1.88
C LEU A 152 2.74 -5.11 -0.68
N ALA A 153 3.36 -4.06 -0.14
CA ALA A 153 2.80 -3.29 0.97
C ALA A 153 1.46 -2.65 0.59
N SER A 154 1.38 -1.97 -0.56
CA SER A 154 0.12 -1.35 -1.02
C SER A 154 -0.98 -2.38 -1.28
N ALA A 155 -0.64 -3.57 -1.82
CA ALA A 155 -1.57 -4.67 -2.00
C ALA A 155 -2.11 -5.22 -0.67
N ALA A 156 -1.26 -5.30 0.36
CA ALA A 156 -1.65 -5.69 1.71
C ALA A 156 -2.52 -4.63 2.40
N TYR A 157 -2.17 -3.35 2.27
CA TYR A 157 -2.99 -2.24 2.77
C TYR A 157 -4.39 -2.26 2.15
N ALA A 158 -4.49 -2.57 0.85
CA ALA A 158 -5.77 -2.65 0.16
C ALA A 158 -6.62 -3.83 0.68
N ALA A 159 -6.01 -4.98 0.95
CA ALA A 159 -6.71 -6.13 1.51
C ALA A 159 -7.27 -5.81 2.91
N VAL A 160 -6.46 -5.20 3.79
CA VAL A 160 -6.89 -4.74 5.12
C VAL A 160 -8.01 -3.70 5.00
N GLY A 161 -7.85 -2.71 4.12
CA GLY A 161 -8.81 -1.64 3.92
C GLY A 161 -10.15 -2.08 3.32
N ILE A 162 -10.17 -3.15 2.52
CA ILE A 162 -11.41 -3.76 2.02
C ILE A 162 -12.11 -4.53 3.13
N TRP A 163 -11.36 -5.29 3.93
CA TRP A 163 -11.91 -6.05 5.05
C TRP A 163 -12.59 -5.13 6.07
N THR A 164 -11.92 -4.08 6.52
CA THR A 164 -12.49 -3.09 7.45
C THR A 164 -13.69 -2.35 6.85
N SER A 165 -13.69 -2.07 5.55
CA SER A 165 -14.86 -1.50 4.84
C SER A 165 -16.09 -2.41 4.92
N SER A 166 -15.92 -3.74 5.02
CA SER A 166 -17.02 -4.69 5.19
C SER A 166 -17.56 -4.79 6.64
N LEU A 167 -16.88 -4.18 7.60
CA LEU A 167 -17.27 -4.19 9.01
C LEU A 167 -18.22 -3.04 9.36
N THR A 168 -18.25 -1.97 8.56
CA THR A 168 -18.94 -0.72 8.90
C THR A 168 -19.87 -0.26 7.77
N GLN A 169 -20.91 0.48 8.11
CA GLN A 169 -21.82 1.11 7.14
C GLN A 169 -21.41 2.55 6.80
N GLN A 170 -20.41 3.08 7.50
CA GLN A 170 -19.98 4.47 7.40
C GLN A 170 -18.54 4.55 6.84
N PRO A 171 -18.32 5.14 5.65
CA PRO A 171 -16.99 5.23 5.04
C PRO A 171 -15.93 5.86 5.96
N ALA A 172 -16.29 6.90 6.72
CA ALA A 172 -15.36 7.55 7.63
C ALA A 172 -14.82 6.58 8.71
N VAL A 173 -15.68 5.72 9.26
CA VAL A 173 -15.29 4.73 10.28
C VAL A 173 -14.49 3.59 9.64
N ALA A 174 -14.80 3.20 8.41
CA ALA A 174 -13.97 2.26 7.66
C ALA A 174 -12.55 2.81 7.43
N ALA A 175 -12.42 4.08 7.02
CA ALA A 175 -11.13 4.71 6.80
C ALA A 175 -10.28 4.76 8.10
N SER A 176 -10.87 5.26 9.19
CA SER A 176 -10.16 5.43 10.46
C SER A 176 -9.74 4.09 11.08
N SER A 177 -10.59 3.07 11.03
CA SER A 177 -10.26 1.72 11.53
C SER A 177 -9.13 1.07 10.71
N SER A 178 -9.18 1.17 9.38
CA SER A 178 -8.10 0.67 8.50
C SER A 178 -6.78 1.34 8.82
N TYR A 179 -6.79 2.68 8.88
CA TYR A 179 -5.59 3.47 9.14
C TYR A 179 -5.00 3.14 10.51
N THR A 180 -5.84 3.02 11.54
CA THR A 180 -5.41 2.65 12.90
C THR A 180 -4.76 1.26 12.92
N LEU A 181 -5.37 0.26 12.27
CA LEU A 181 -4.80 -1.09 12.19
C LEU A 181 -3.46 -1.12 11.46
N LEU A 182 -3.36 -0.44 10.32
CA LEU A 182 -2.12 -0.36 9.55
C LEU A 182 -1.02 0.38 10.33
N LEU A 183 -1.37 1.49 10.99
CA LEU A 183 -0.43 2.21 11.85
C LEU A 183 0.08 1.33 12.99
N LEU A 184 -0.79 0.61 13.69
CA LEU A 184 -0.39 -0.29 14.77
C LEU A 184 0.62 -1.35 14.28
N LEU A 185 0.37 -1.96 13.11
CA LEU A 185 1.30 -2.90 12.49
C LEU A 185 2.62 -2.24 12.04
N TRP A 186 2.58 -0.96 11.67
CA TRP A 186 3.76 -0.19 11.29
C TRP A 186 4.66 0.12 12.51
N ILE A 187 4.08 0.51 13.65
CA ILE A 187 4.83 0.94 14.83
C ILE A 187 5.11 -0.17 15.85
N ILE A 188 4.64 -1.40 15.62
CA ILE A 188 4.77 -2.50 16.59
C ILE A 188 6.23 -2.87 16.93
N ASN A 189 7.19 -2.55 16.06
CA ASN A 189 8.61 -2.75 16.35
C ASN A 189 9.14 -1.78 17.43
N LEU A 190 8.54 -0.59 17.58
CA LEU A 190 8.95 0.41 18.57
C LEU A 190 8.71 -0.08 20.02
N THR A 191 7.80 -1.03 20.22
CA THR A 191 7.50 -1.59 21.55
C THR A 191 8.32 -2.84 21.90
N GLY A 192 9.06 -3.40 20.94
CA GLY A 192 9.80 -4.66 21.09
C GLY A 192 11.21 -4.56 21.70
N GLY A 193 11.63 -3.38 22.18
CA GLY A 193 12.90 -3.21 22.90
C GLY A 193 14.18 -3.40 22.08
N GLY A 194 14.08 -3.51 20.75
CA GLY A 194 15.23 -3.66 19.85
C GLY A 194 15.74 -5.10 19.69
N ASP A 195 15.03 -6.09 20.24
CA ASP A 195 15.45 -7.49 20.17
C ASP A 195 15.07 -8.13 18.83
N ALA A 196 16.07 -8.39 17.98
CA ALA A 196 15.95 -8.84 16.59
C ALA A 196 15.11 -10.13 16.42
N ASN A 197 15.09 -10.96 17.46
CA ASN A 197 14.38 -12.24 17.50
C ASN A 197 13.02 -12.17 18.19
N SER A 198 12.57 -10.98 18.58
CA SER A 198 11.26 -10.83 19.21
C SER A 198 10.15 -11.20 18.21
N PRO A 199 9.11 -11.94 18.66
CA PRO A 199 7.96 -12.27 17.81
C PRO A 199 7.23 -11.00 17.30
N LEU A 200 7.36 -9.89 18.03
CA LEU A 200 6.83 -8.58 17.65
C LEU A 200 7.56 -7.98 16.43
N GLN A 201 8.86 -8.23 16.29
CA GLN A 201 9.62 -7.76 15.14
C GLN A 201 9.30 -8.55 13.86
N GLN A 202 8.93 -9.82 13.99
CA GLN A 202 8.41 -10.65 12.89
C GLN A 202 6.99 -10.26 12.46
N LEU A 203 6.22 -9.61 13.34
CA LEU A 203 4.89 -9.10 13.01
C LEU A 203 4.93 -7.67 12.42
N SER A 204 6.07 -6.99 12.54
CA SER A 204 6.22 -5.59 12.13
C SER A 204 6.26 -5.42 10.63
N LEU A 205 5.29 -4.66 10.12
CA LEU A 205 5.21 -4.35 8.69
C LEU A 205 6.38 -3.47 8.24
N SER A 206 6.76 -2.49 9.07
CA SER A 206 7.88 -1.59 8.78
C SER A 206 9.22 -2.34 8.74
N SER A 207 9.43 -3.37 9.57
CA SER A 207 10.67 -4.14 9.59
C SER A 207 10.89 -4.94 8.29
N HIS A 208 9.84 -5.58 7.78
CA HIS A 208 9.87 -6.31 6.52
C HIS A 208 10.01 -5.34 5.35
N PHE A 209 9.28 -4.22 5.38
CA PHE A 209 9.35 -3.19 4.36
C PHE A 209 10.74 -2.56 4.23
N GLN A 210 11.34 -2.11 5.33
CA GLN A 210 12.67 -1.48 5.34
C GLN A 210 13.79 -2.43 4.93
N ARG A 211 13.70 -3.73 5.28
CA ARG A 211 14.66 -4.75 4.79
C ARG A 211 14.63 -4.88 3.27
N MET A 212 13.44 -4.87 2.68
CA MET A 212 13.32 -4.93 1.23
C MET A 212 13.80 -3.64 0.56
N LEU A 213 13.57 -2.47 1.17
CA LEU A 213 14.08 -1.19 0.68
C LEU A 213 15.61 -1.11 0.66
N SER A 214 16.30 -1.80 1.56
CA SER A 214 17.77 -1.90 1.55
C SER A 214 18.32 -2.91 0.55
N GLY A 215 17.46 -3.55 -0.25
CA GLY A 215 17.82 -4.55 -1.25
C GLY A 215 17.84 -5.99 -0.72
N LEU A 216 17.58 -6.20 0.57
CA LEU A 216 17.53 -7.53 1.19
C LEU A 216 16.11 -8.11 1.09
N VAL A 217 15.79 -8.70 -0.05
CA VAL A 217 14.52 -9.39 -0.26
C VAL A 217 14.65 -10.86 0.12
N THR A 218 14.06 -11.26 1.23
CA THR A 218 13.98 -12.66 1.63
C THR A 218 12.60 -13.25 1.35
N SER A 219 12.52 -14.59 1.23
CA SER A 219 11.24 -15.29 1.07
C SER A 219 10.28 -15.03 2.23
N GLY A 220 10.81 -14.79 3.43
CA GLY A 220 10.03 -14.43 4.62
C GLY A 220 9.30 -13.10 4.48
N ASP A 221 9.93 -12.09 3.86
CA ASP A 221 9.31 -10.77 3.68
C ASP A 221 8.15 -10.85 2.68
N ILE A 222 8.35 -11.58 1.57
CA ILE A 222 7.29 -11.81 0.58
C ILE A 222 6.15 -12.61 1.19
N ALA A 223 6.46 -13.68 1.94
CA ALA A 223 5.47 -14.52 2.60
C ALA A 223 4.64 -13.72 3.62
N TYR A 224 5.26 -12.81 4.38
CA TYR A 224 4.56 -11.94 5.32
C TYR A 224 3.47 -11.11 4.62
N PHE A 225 3.81 -10.39 3.54
CA PHE A 225 2.84 -9.58 2.81
C PHE A 225 1.74 -10.43 2.16
N LEU A 226 2.09 -11.59 1.58
CA LEU A 226 1.10 -12.50 1.02
C LEU A 226 0.14 -13.05 2.08
N LEU A 227 0.64 -13.41 3.27
CA LEU A 227 -0.19 -13.84 4.39
C LEU A 227 -1.13 -12.72 4.85
N LEU A 228 -0.65 -11.48 4.92
CA LEU A 228 -1.48 -10.34 5.30
C LEU A 228 -2.59 -10.07 4.26
N ILE A 229 -2.26 -10.17 2.96
CA ILE A 229 -3.22 -10.07 1.86
C ILE A 229 -4.30 -11.16 1.98
N LEU A 230 -3.86 -12.43 2.09
CA LEU A 230 -4.77 -13.58 2.19
C LEU A 230 -5.67 -13.46 3.42
N THR A 231 -5.10 -13.08 4.57
CA THR A 231 -5.86 -12.91 5.81
C THR A 231 -6.94 -11.84 5.66
N GLY A 232 -6.61 -10.67 5.12
CA GLY A 232 -7.58 -9.60 4.89
C GLY A 232 -8.71 -10.05 3.94
N LEU A 233 -8.37 -10.69 2.82
CA LEU A 233 -9.37 -11.15 1.85
C LEU A 233 -10.26 -12.26 2.39
N VAL A 234 -9.70 -13.26 3.10
CA VAL A 234 -10.46 -14.36 3.70
C VAL A 234 -11.41 -13.83 4.78
N LEU A 235 -10.94 -12.93 5.65
CA LEU A 235 -11.79 -12.32 6.67
C LEU A 235 -12.93 -11.49 6.05
N CYS A 236 -12.68 -10.80 4.94
CA CYS A 236 -13.70 -10.09 4.19
C CYS A 236 -14.76 -11.03 3.60
N VAL A 237 -14.34 -12.11 2.94
CA VAL A 237 -15.25 -13.13 2.39
C VAL A 237 -16.10 -13.75 3.51
N TYR A 238 -15.46 -14.16 4.61
CA TYR A 238 -16.16 -14.75 5.75
C TYR A 238 -17.20 -13.80 6.35
N ARG A 239 -16.84 -12.51 6.50
CA ARG A 239 -17.76 -11.48 6.99
C ARG A 239 -18.99 -11.34 6.09
N LEU A 240 -18.79 -11.27 4.78
CA LEU A 240 -19.89 -11.11 3.82
C LEU A 240 -20.75 -12.37 3.69
N GLU A 241 -20.15 -13.55 3.78
CA GLU A 241 -20.90 -14.83 3.80
C GLU A 241 -21.81 -14.93 5.01
N ARG A 242 -21.33 -14.49 6.17
CA ARG A 242 -22.14 -14.43 7.37
C ARG A 242 -23.33 -13.47 7.19
N LEU A 243 -23.11 -12.28 6.67
CA LEU A 243 -24.18 -11.30 6.40
C LEU A 243 -25.23 -11.85 5.43
N ARG A 244 -24.81 -12.57 4.38
CA ARG A 244 -25.73 -13.19 3.41
C ARG A 244 -26.60 -14.30 4.02
N ARG A 245 -26.17 -14.94 5.09
CA ARG A 245 -26.95 -15.99 5.77
C ARG A 245 -27.94 -15.43 6.80
N GLU A 246 -27.66 -14.23 7.31
CA GLU A 246 -28.46 -13.57 8.35
C GLU A 246 -29.61 -12.72 7.77
N GLY A 247 -29.58 -12.35 6.49
CA GLY A 247 -30.62 -11.61 5.77
C GLY A 247 -31.32 -12.44 4.71
#